data_AF-A0A942UWR7-F1
#
_entry.id   AF-A0A942UWR7-F1
#
_cell.length_a   1.000
_cell.length_b   1.000
_cell.length_c   1.000
_cell.angle_alpha   90.00
_cell.angle_beta   90.00
_cell.angle_gamma   90.00
#
_symmetry.space_group_name_H-M   'P 1'
#
loop_
_entity.id
_entity.type
_entity.pdbx_description
1 polymer ?
#
loop_
_entity_poly.entity_id
_entity_poly.type
_entity_poly.pdbx_seq_one_letter_code
_entity_poly.pdbx_strand_id
1 'polypeptide(L)'
;MKIIRKYGCRLLKQTIMIAGGIGITPYRVVLKELVEGNTEIPRIVRLFYSDSNEEYLYKEEFDKLKRDSHITIEYIKNREYFTKEIKEFSN
;
A
#
# COMPACT_ATOMS: atom_id res chain seq x y z
N MET A 1 -41.23 -6.00 -9.37
CA MET A 1 -41.19 -4.55 -9.06
C MET A 1 -39.73 -4.13 -8.99
N LYS A 2 -39.32 -3.19 -9.85
CA LYS A 2 -37.94 -2.73 -10.09
C LYS A 2 -37.33 -2.09 -8.83
N ILE A 3 -36.05 -2.38 -8.54
CA ILE A 3 -35.03 -1.33 -8.44
C ILE A 3 -33.75 -1.87 -9.11
N ILE A 4 -33.51 -1.36 -10.31
CA ILE A 4 -32.29 -1.56 -11.09
C ILE A 4 -31.25 -0.66 -10.43
N ARG A 5 -30.18 -1.21 -9.82
CA ARG A 5 -29.04 -0.41 -9.33
C ARG A 5 -28.31 0.20 -10.52
N LYS A 6 -28.78 1.39 -10.88
CA LYS A 6 -28.32 2.26 -11.95
C LYS A 6 -26.96 2.83 -11.56
N TYR A 7 -25.91 2.36 -12.25
CA TYR A 7 -24.54 2.91 -12.29
C TYR A 7 -23.90 3.24 -10.93
N GLY A 8 -23.32 2.24 -10.27
CA GLY A 8 -22.39 2.47 -9.15
C GLY A 8 -20.97 2.12 -9.57
N CYS A 9 -20.29 3.01 -10.28
CA CYS A 9 -18.84 2.92 -10.41
C CYS A 9 -18.28 3.11 -8.99
N ARG A 10 -17.86 2.03 -8.33
CA ARG A 10 -17.15 2.14 -7.04
C ARG A 10 -15.87 2.94 -7.31
N LEU A 11 -15.81 4.16 -6.76
CA LEU A 11 -14.61 5.00 -6.81
C LEU A 11 -13.44 4.20 -6.22
N LEU A 12 -12.51 3.79 -7.09
CA LEU A 12 -11.26 3.15 -6.69
C LEU A 12 -10.44 4.18 -5.91
N LYS A 13 -10.16 3.90 -4.63
CA LYS A 13 -9.31 4.78 -3.82
C LYS A 13 -7.87 4.32 -3.93
N GLN A 14 -7.02 5.15 -4.50
CA GLN A 14 -5.58 4.94 -4.50
C GLN A 14 -4.99 5.47 -3.19
N THR A 15 -4.08 4.72 -2.58
CA THR A 15 -3.39 5.13 -1.36
C THR A 15 -1.90 4.83 -1.51
N ILE A 16 -1.09 5.84 -1.26
CA ILE A 16 0.36 5.71 -1.25
C ILE A 16 0.82 5.84 0.20
N MET A 17 1.62 4.88 0.64
CA MET A 17 2.25 4.84 1.95
C MET A 17 3.75 4.90 1.77
N ILE A 18 4.41 5.66 2.64
CA ILE A 18 5.83 5.99 2.51
C ILE A 18 6.44 5.78 3.89
N ALA A 19 7.35 4.82 4.02
CA ALA A 19 7.94 4.43 5.29
C ALA A 19 9.46 4.40 5.22
N GLY A 20 10.09 4.80 6.32
CA GLY A 20 11.53 4.73 6.54
C GLY A 20 11.83 4.02 7.86
N GLY A 21 12.72 3.02 7.85
CA GLY A 21 13.14 2.27 9.04
C GLY A 21 11.96 1.82 9.91
N ILE A 22 12.01 2.12 11.21
CA ILE A 22 10.95 1.75 12.18
C ILE A 22 9.57 2.36 11.89
N GLY A 23 9.51 3.41 11.07
CA GLY A 23 8.28 4.06 10.62
C GLY A 23 7.36 3.14 9.81
N ILE A 24 7.82 1.94 9.46
CA ILE A 24 7.02 0.88 8.84
C ILE A 24 5.95 0.28 9.78
N THR A 25 6.17 0.35 11.09
CA THR A 25 5.34 -0.30 12.11
C THR A 25 3.86 0.13 12.09
N PRO A 26 3.50 1.43 12.05
CA PRO A 26 2.10 1.82 11.94
C PRO A 26 1.45 1.31 10.65
N TYR A 27 2.18 1.29 9.53
CA TYR A 27 1.65 0.79 8.27
C TYR A 27 1.41 -0.72 8.28
N ARG A 28 2.20 -1.49 9.03
CA ARG A 28 1.94 -2.92 9.22
C ARG A 28 0.54 -3.19 9.74
N VAL A 29 0.12 -2.48 10.78
CA VAL A 29 -1.22 -2.63 11.37
C VAL A 29 -2.29 -2.25 10.37
N VAL A 30 -2.12 -1.11 9.68
CA VAL A 30 -3.06 -0.64 8.66
C VAL A 30 -3.19 -1.63 7.51
N LEU A 31 -2.09 -2.16 6.98
CA LEU A 31 -2.11 -3.13 5.88
C LEU A 31 -2.80 -4.43 6.29
N LYS A 32 -2.56 -4.91 7.51
CA LYS A 32 -3.23 -6.08 8.05
C LYS A 32 -4.74 -5.86 8.16
N GLU A 33 -5.18 -4.74 8.73
CA GLU A 33 -6.60 -4.39 8.82
C GLU A 33 -7.25 -4.21 7.44
N LEU A 34 -6.51 -3.70 6.44
CA LEU A 34 -7.02 -3.56 5.09
C LEU A 34 -7.27 -4.90 4.39
N VAL A 35 -6.47 -5.92 4.73
CA VAL A 35 -6.57 -7.28 4.16
C VAL A 35 -7.63 -8.10 4.90
N GLU A 36 -7.66 -8.01 6.23
CA GLU A 36 -8.60 -8.76 7.07
C GLU A 36 -9.97 -8.09 7.19
N GLY A 37 -10.04 -6.77 7.03
CA GLY A 37 -11.26 -5.98 7.18
C GLY A 37 -12.14 -5.99 5.92
N ASN A 38 -13.45 -6.08 6.13
CA ASN A 38 -14.45 -5.90 5.07
C ASN A 38 -14.55 -4.42 4.65
N THR A 39 -13.56 -3.94 3.90
CA THR A 39 -13.61 -2.59 3.33
C THR A 39 -14.49 -2.61 2.08
N GLU A 40 -15.65 -1.95 2.11
CA GLU A 40 -16.60 -1.93 0.97
C GLU A 40 -16.08 -1.20 -0.28
N ILE A 41 -14.99 -0.43 -0.13
CA ILE A 41 -14.37 0.36 -1.20
C ILE A 41 -13.12 -0.37 -1.70
N PRO A 42 -13.05 -0.75 -2.99
CA PRO A 42 -11.85 -1.27 -3.62
C PRO A 42 -10.71 -0.27 -3.50
N ARG A 43 -9.56 -0.71 -2.96
CA ARG A 43 -8.36 0.13 -2.79
C ARG A 43 -7.20 -0.45 -3.56
N ILE A 44 -6.41 0.43 -4.17
CA ILE A 44 -5.08 0.11 -4.69
C ILE A 44 -4.10 0.76 -3.73
N VAL A 45 -3.28 -0.04 -3.07
CA VAL A 45 -2.32 0.44 -2.07
C VAL A 45 -0.91 0.22 -2.60
N ARG A 46 -0.10 1.28 -2.62
CA ARG A 46 1.34 1.19 -2.87
C ARG A 46 2.08 1.61 -1.60
N LEU A 47 2.98 0.77 -1.11
CA LEU A 47 3.87 1.08 0.00
C LEU A 47 5.30 1.14 -0.52
N PHE A 48 5.94 2.28 -0.31
CA PHE A 48 7.38 2.46 -0.48
C PHE A 48 8.05 2.35 0.89
N TYR A 49 8.88 1.32 1.07
CA TYR A 49 9.62 1.11 2.31
C TYR A 49 11.13 1.20 2.06
N SER A 50 11.76 2.19 2.68
CA SER A 50 13.21 2.34 2.68
C SER A 50 13.82 2.03 4.04
N ASP A 51 14.97 1.36 4.03
CA ASP A 51 15.80 1.16 5.21
C ASP A 51 17.27 1.33 4.80
N SER A 52 18.05 2.09 5.57
CA SER A 52 19.44 2.41 5.24
C SER A 52 20.39 1.23 5.38
N ASN A 53 20.03 0.25 6.21
CA ASN A 53 20.82 -0.98 6.43
C ASN A 53 20.30 -2.13 5.55
N GLU A 54 19.30 -1.87 4.70
CA GLU A 54 18.58 -2.87 3.93
C GLU A 54 17.88 -3.92 4.81
N GLU A 55 17.62 -3.56 6.08
CA GLU A 55 16.94 -4.40 7.05
C GLU A 55 15.44 -4.11 7.01
N TYR A 56 14.75 -4.81 6.10
CA TYR A 56 13.31 -4.65 5.94
C TYR A 56 12.55 -5.46 6.98
N LEU A 57 12.12 -4.79 8.06
CA LEU A 57 11.28 -5.40 9.09
C LEU A 57 9.97 -5.93 8.48
N TYR A 58 9.54 -7.09 8.95
CA TYR A 58 8.31 -7.78 8.51
C TYR A 58 8.28 -8.14 7.02
N LYS A 59 9.44 -8.22 6.35
CA LYS A 59 9.53 -8.53 4.91
C LYS A 59 8.75 -9.78 4.50
N GLU A 60 8.85 -10.87 5.25
CA GLU A 60 8.11 -12.10 4.94
C GLU A 60 6.59 -11.94 5.03
N GLU A 61 6.11 -11.15 5.98
CA GLU A 61 4.68 -10.83 6.15
C GLU A 61 4.20 -9.99 4.96
N PHE A 62 4.95 -8.96 4.61
CA PHE A 62 4.68 -8.10 3.46
C PHE A 62 4.74 -8.83 2.12
N ASP A 63 5.72 -9.71 1.92
CA ASP A 63 5.83 -10.53 0.71
C ASP A 63 4.65 -11.50 0.56
N LYS A 64 4.04 -11.96 1.67
CA LYS A 64 2.77 -12.70 1.63
C LYS A 64 1.63 -11.79 1.19
N LEU A 65 1.49 -10.61 1.78
CA LEU A 65 0.44 -9.64 1.42
C LEU A 65 0.47 -9.26 -0.06
N LYS A 66 1.66 -9.09 -0.66
CA LYS A 66 1.83 -8.80 -2.10
C LYS A 66 1.20 -9.86 -3.02
N ARG A 67 1.15 -11.12 -2.60
CA ARG A 67 0.60 -12.22 -3.40
C ARG A 67 -0.91 -12.31 -3.32
N ASP A 68 -1.46 -11.96 -2.17
CA ASP A 68 -2.84 -12.28 -1.82
C ASP A 68 -3.80 -11.07 -1.94
N SER A 69 -3.30 -9.89 -2.33
CA SER A 69 -4.08 -8.65 -2.31
C SER A 69 -3.68 -7.63 -3.40
N HIS A 70 -4.49 -6.58 -3.58
CA HIS A 70 -4.19 -5.44 -4.45
C HIS A 70 -3.18 -4.45 -3.82
N ILE A 71 -2.22 -4.96 -3.05
CA ILE A 71 -1.20 -4.19 -2.35
C ILE A 71 0.16 -4.43 -3.03
N THR A 72 0.77 -3.35 -3.50
CA THR A 72 2.14 -3.37 -4.01
C THR A 72 3.07 -2.83 -2.93
N ILE A 73 4.17 -3.54 -2.66
CA ILE A 73 5.20 -3.11 -1.71
C ILE A 73 6.54 -3.10 -2.41
N GLU A 74 7.22 -1.96 -2.35
CA GLU A 74 8.50 -1.67 -3.00
C GLU A 74 9.55 -1.34 -1.95
N TYR A 75 10.61 -2.15 -1.93
CA TYR A 75 11.73 -2.00 -1.03
C TYR A 75 12.79 -1.12 -1.70
N ILE A 76 13.02 0.06 -1.14
CA ILE A 76 13.88 1.06 -1.76
C ILE A 76 15.17 1.23 -0.97
N LYS A 77 16.29 0.89 -1.63
CA LYS A 77 17.65 1.07 -1.08
C LYS A 77 18.16 2.50 -1.30
N ASN A 78 17.88 3.05 -2.47
CA ASN A 78 18.41 4.36 -2.87
C ASN A 78 17.42 5.48 -2.51
N ARG A 79 17.83 6.39 -1.62
CA ARG A 79 17.06 7.58 -1.22
C ARG A 79 16.73 8.51 -2.39
N GLU A 80 17.59 8.60 -3.41
CA GLU A 80 17.34 9.39 -4.61
C GLU A 80 16.20 8.78 -5.43
N TYR A 81 16.16 7.45 -5.56
CA TYR A 81 15.07 6.73 -6.21
C TYR A 81 13.75 6.91 -5.46
N PHE A 82 13.78 6.80 -4.13
CA PHE A 82 12.62 7.08 -3.27
C PHE A 82 12.05 8.49 -3.50
N THR A 83 12.93 9.49 -3.54
CA THR A 83 12.54 10.88 -3.75
C THR A 83 11.96 11.11 -5.14
N LYS A 84 12.49 10.41 -6.16
CA LYS A 84 12.01 10.48 -7.54
C LYS A 84 10.60 9.90 -7.67
N GLU A 85 10.36 8.69 -7.17
CA GLU A 85 9.04 8.04 -7.23
C GLU A 85 7.95 8.90 -6.56
N ILE A 86 8.24 9.48 -5.39
CA ILE A 86 7.29 10.35 -4.69
C ILE A 86 6.95 11.60 -5.51
N LYS A 87 7.95 12.20 -6.20
CA LYS A 87 7.74 13.36 -7.05
C LYS A 87 6.89 13.04 -8.28
N GLU A 88 7.14 11.90 -8.92
CA GLU A 88 6.35 11.44 -10.07
C GLU A 88 4.87 11.24 -9.70
N PHE A 89 4.61 10.83 -8.47
CA PHE A 89 3.24 10.66 -7.97
C PHE A 89 2.51 11.93 -7.55
N SER A 90 3.23 13.02 -7.31
CA SER A 90 2.64 14.28 -6.83
C SER A 90 2.27 15.24 -7.96
N ASN A 91 2.61 14.90 -9.21
CA ASN A 91 2.39 15.69 -10.42
C ASN A 91 1.33 15.03 -11.31
#